data_AF-A0A7S0RZ46-F1
#
_entry.id   AF-A0A7S0RZ46-F1
#
_cell.length_a   1.000
_cell.length_b   1.000
_cell.length_c   1.000
_cell.angle_alpha   90.00
_cell.angle_beta   90.00
_cell.angle_gamma   90.00
#
_symmetry.space_group_name_H-M   'P 1'
#
loop_
_entity.id
_entity.type
_entity.pdbx_description
1 polymer ?
#
loop_
_entity_poly.entity_id
_entity_poly.type
_entity_poly.pdbx_seq_one_letter_code
_entity_poly.pdbx_strand_id
1 'polypeptide(L)'
;MGHNALAALIAQGCSEIRWLAEKLGARPTTMSGLSGLGDIMLTCYGSLSRNRSVGIRLGKGEKLQDILSSSPQVAEGVATAGVVVSLARKYRVSLPVLTAVANVCDNHLTPSEAVTAVMNLPQVEEH
;
A
#
# COMPACT_ATOMS: atom_id res chain seq x y z
N MET A 1 -3.90 7.67 -13.47
CA MET A 1 -2.49 7.29 -13.68
C MET A 1 -2.41 6.34 -14.86
N GLY A 2 -1.31 6.33 -15.61
CA GLY A 2 -1.06 5.33 -16.65
C GLY A 2 -0.63 3.98 -16.06
N HIS A 3 -0.74 2.90 -16.83
CA HIS A 3 -0.40 1.54 -16.39
C HIS A 3 1.04 1.40 -15.87
N ASN A 4 2.00 2.12 -16.45
CA ASN A 4 3.41 2.07 -16.04
C ASN A 4 3.64 2.64 -14.63
N ALA A 5 2.98 3.77 -14.30
CA ALA A 5 3.10 4.37 -12.97
C ALA A 5 2.44 3.50 -11.90
N LEU A 6 1.33 2.81 -12.24
CA LEU A 6 0.70 1.84 -11.36
C LEU A 6 1.62 0.62 -11.12
N ALA A 7 2.25 0.10 -12.18
CA ALA A 7 3.17 -1.03 -12.06
C ALA A 7 4.38 -0.69 -11.19
N ALA A 8 4.98 0.49 -11.38
CA ALA A 8 6.08 0.97 -10.55
C ALA A 8 5.69 1.11 -9.07
N LEU A 9 4.50 1.70 -8.81
CA LEU A 9 3.98 1.85 -7.45
C LEU A 9 3.78 0.49 -6.76
N ILE A 10 3.21 -0.48 -7.48
CA ILE A 10 2.99 -1.84 -6.96
C ILE A 10 4.34 -2.53 -6.69
N ALA A 11 5.28 -2.46 -7.62
CA ALA A 11 6.60 -3.06 -7.45
C ALA A 11 7.34 -2.50 -6.23
N GLN A 12 7.30 -1.18 -6.04
CA GLN A 12 7.91 -0.53 -4.89
C GLN A 12 7.22 -0.92 -3.57
N GLY A 13 5.88 -0.94 -3.56
CA GLY A 13 5.10 -1.43 -2.40
C GLY A 13 5.43 -2.89 -2.04
N CYS A 14 5.57 -3.77 -3.03
CA CYS A 14 6.00 -5.16 -2.82
C CYS A 14 7.40 -5.24 -2.19
N SER A 15 8.33 -4.43 -2.69
CA SER A 15 9.70 -4.35 -2.14
C SER A 15 9.70 -3.89 -0.68
N GLU A 16 8.90 -2.88 -0.34
CA GLU A 16 8.73 -2.39 1.03
C GLU A 16 8.16 -3.46 1.97
N ILE A 17 7.12 -4.18 1.54
CA ILE A 17 6.51 -5.27 2.32
C ILE A 17 7.54 -6.38 2.56
N ARG A 18 8.30 -6.77 1.52
CA ARG A 18 9.34 -7.79 1.62
C ARG A 18 10.42 -7.37 2.60
N TRP A 19 10.93 -6.16 2.49
CA TRP A 19 11.99 -5.66 3.35
C TRP A 19 11.55 -5.56 4.81
N LEU A 20 10.33 -5.06 5.06
CA LEU A 20 9.75 -5.06 6.41
C LEU A 20 9.63 -6.49 6.95
N ALA A 21 9.13 -7.44 6.17
CA ALA A 21 8.99 -8.82 6.59
C ALA A 21 10.35 -9.46 6.94
N GLU A 22 11.39 -9.25 6.14
CA GLU A 22 12.74 -9.72 6.43
C GLU A 22 13.30 -9.11 7.72
N LYS A 23 13.05 -7.82 7.99
CA LYS A 23 13.41 -7.17 9.26
C LYS A 23 12.66 -7.72 10.47
N LEU A 24 11.48 -8.29 10.26
CA LEU A 24 10.70 -9.01 11.27
C LEU A 24 11.14 -10.48 11.45
N GLY A 25 12.15 -10.94 10.69
CA GLY A 25 12.68 -12.30 10.75
C GLY A 25 11.99 -13.28 9.79
N ALA A 26 11.19 -12.80 8.83
CA ALA A 26 10.62 -13.66 7.80
C ALA A 26 11.72 -14.21 6.87
N ARG A 27 11.50 -15.42 6.36
CA ARG A 27 12.37 -16.01 5.33
C ARG A 27 12.07 -15.38 3.96
N PRO A 28 13.07 -14.99 3.16
CA PRO A 28 12.84 -14.44 1.83
C PRO A 28 11.96 -15.32 0.94
N THR A 29 12.12 -16.64 1.02
CA THR A 29 11.33 -17.63 0.27
C THR A 29 9.84 -17.61 0.62
N THR A 30 9.47 -17.17 1.83
CA THR A 30 8.06 -17.00 2.23
C THR A 30 7.42 -15.81 1.53
N MET A 31 8.20 -14.77 1.21
CA MET A 31 7.70 -13.57 0.52
C MET A 31 7.54 -13.77 -0.99
N SER A 32 8.38 -14.61 -1.60
CA SER A 32 8.33 -14.93 -3.03
C SER A 32 7.26 -15.96 -3.41
N GLY A 33 6.63 -16.60 -2.42
CA GLY A 33 5.58 -17.61 -2.63
C GLY A 33 4.19 -17.04 -2.92
N LEU A 34 3.22 -17.93 -3.17
CA LEU A 34 1.83 -17.57 -3.48
C LEU A 34 1.16 -16.74 -2.38
N SER A 35 1.48 -17.03 -1.11
CA SER A 35 0.95 -16.32 0.05
C SER A 35 1.51 -14.90 0.24
N GLY A 36 2.61 -14.56 -0.46
CA GLY A 36 3.23 -13.24 -0.41
C GLY A 36 2.91 -12.45 -1.68
N LEU A 37 3.79 -12.56 -2.68
CA LEU A 37 3.64 -11.85 -3.94
C LEU A 37 2.35 -12.21 -4.70
N GLY A 38 1.93 -13.48 -4.66
CA GLY A 38 0.71 -13.94 -5.34
C GLY A 38 -0.55 -13.26 -4.80
N ASP A 39 -0.69 -13.20 -3.48
CA ASP A 39 -1.81 -12.56 -2.80
C ASP A 39 -1.84 -11.03 -2.99
N ILE A 40 -0.66 -10.38 -2.96
CA ILE A 40 -0.53 -8.95 -3.25
C ILE A 40 -1.00 -8.64 -4.67
N MET A 41 -0.53 -9.39 -5.67
CA MET A 41 -0.94 -9.17 -7.06
C MET A 41 -2.44 -9.40 -7.27
N LEU A 42 -3.00 -10.47 -6.67
CA LEU A 42 -4.44 -10.72 -6.71
C LEU A 42 -5.23 -9.57 -6.07
N THR A 43 -4.76 -9.02 -4.95
CA THR A 43 -5.43 -7.94 -4.23
C THR A 43 -5.31 -6.59 -4.95
N CYS A 44 -4.19 -6.31 -5.60
CA CYS A 44 -3.96 -5.07 -6.35
C CYS A 44 -4.69 -5.04 -7.70
N TYR A 45 -4.79 -6.18 -8.40
CA TYR A 45 -5.39 -6.25 -9.73
C TYR A 45 -6.82 -6.81 -9.75
N GLY A 46 -7.22 -7.59 -8.74
CA GLY A 46 -8.53 -8.20 -8.67
C GLY A 46 -9.66 -7.18 -8.49
N SER A 47 -10.66 -7.22 -9.37
CA SER A 47 -11.83 -6.34 -9.30
C SER A 47 -12.70 -6.58 -8.05
N LEU A 48 -12.62 -7.78 -7.47
CA LEU A 48 -13.31 -8.16 -6.24
C LEU A 48 -12.58 -7.70 -4.96
N SER A 49 -11.37 -7.15 -5.10
CA SER A 49 -10.61 -6.65 -3.95
C SER A 49 -11.30 -5.43 -3.33
N ARG A 50 -11.68 -5.56 -2.06
CA ARG A 50 -12.26 -4.49 -1.26
C ARG A 50 -11.30 -3.31 -1.10
N ASN A 51 -10.03 -3.61 -0.82
CA ASN A 51 -8.98 -2.60 -0.67
C ASN A 51 -8.82 -1.81 -1.98
N ARG A 52 -8.85 -2.50 -3.13
CA ARG A 52 -8.81 -1.85 -4.44
C ARG A 52 -10.02 -0.96 -4.69
N SER A 53 -11.22 -1.43 -4.36
CA SER A 53 -12.45 -0.64 -4.49
C SER A 53 -12.38 0.65 -3.67
N VAL A 54 -11.96 0.56 -2.40
CA VAL A 54 -11.73 1.74 -1.54
C VAL A 54 -10.70 2.67 -2.16
N GLY A 55 -9.55 2.16 -2.60
CA GLY A 55 -8.51 2.97 -3.23
C GLY A 55 -8.97 3.71 -4.48
N ILE A 56 -9.79 3.08 -5.33
CA ILE A 56 -10.37 3.71 -6.52
C ILE A 56 -11.33 4.84 -6.14
N ARG A 57 -12.20 4.62 -5.15
CA ARG A 57 -13.17 5.63 -4.69
C ARG A 57 -12.47 6.82 -4.03
N LEU A 58 -11.46 6.56 -3.19
CA LEU A 58 -10.58 7.59 -2.64
C LEU A 58 -9.92 8.39 -3.78
N GLY A 59 -9.38 7.72 -4.79
CA GLY A 59 -8.77 8.36 -5.95
C GLY A 59 -9.74 9.21 -6.80
N LYS A 60 -11.05 8.96 -6.70
CA LYS A 60 -12.10 9.79 -7.31
C LYS A 60 -12.50 11.01 -6.44
N GLY A 61 -11.93 11.14 -5.25
CA GLY A 61 -12.19 12.24 -4.33
C GLY A 61 -13.34 11.96 -3.34
N GLU A 62 -13.85 10.74 -3.26
CA GLU A 62 -14.83 10.37 -2.23
C GLU A 62 -14.16 10.35 -0.85
N LYS A 63 -14.88 10.78 0.19
CA LYS A 63 -14.36 10.76 1.57
C LYS A 63 -14.35 9.33 2.10
N LEU A 64 -13.30 8.97 2.83
CA LEU A 64 -13.16 7.63 3.42
C LEU A 64 -14.36 7.22 4.28
N GLN A 65 -14.89 8.15 5.09
CA GLN A 65 -16.05 7.89 5.95
C GLN A 65 -17.30 7.50 5.15
N ASP A 66 -17.54 8.16 4.01
CA ASP A 66 -18.67 7.88 3.13
C ASP A 66 -18.50 6.52 2.44
N ILE A 67 -17.26 6.21 2.04
CA ILE A 67 -16.90 4.91 1.43
C ILE A 67 -17.16 3.76 2.40
N LEU A 68 -16.70 3.89 3.65
CA LEU A 68 -16.84 2.87 4.67
C LEU A 68 -18.30 2.72 5.12
N SER A 69 -19.05 3.83 5.23
CA SER A 69 -20.46 3.79 5.62
C SER A 69 -21.36 3.15 4.56
N SER A 70 -20.96 3.24 3.28
CA SER A 70 -21.72 2.66 2.17
C SER A 70 -21.35 1.20 1.87
N SER A 71 -20.42 0.61 2.61
CA SER A 71 -19.91 -0.75 2.38
C SER A 71 -20.23 -1.66 3.56
N PRO A 72 -21.01 -2.74 3.38
CA PRO A 72 -21.28 -3.70 4.45
C PRO A 72 -20.04 -4.54 4.83
N GLN A 73 -18.96 -4.47 4.06
CA GLN A 73 -17.74 -5.25 4.27
C GLN A 73 -16.56 -4.37 4.66
N VAL A 74 -15.76 -4.84 5.63
CA VAL A 74 -14.59 -4.15 6.18
C VAL A 74 -13.41 -4.20 5.19
N ALA A 75 -12.81 -3.05 4.92
CA ALA A 75 -11.54 -2.95 4.20
C ALA A 75 -10.37 -3.04 5.19
N GLU A 76 -9.78 -4.21 5.32
CA GLU A 76 -8.70 -4.49 6.27
C GLU A 76 -7.47 -3.59 6.09
N GLY A 77 -7.19 -3.17 4.84
CA GLY A 77 -6.07 -2.28 4.52
C GLY A 77 -6.19 -0.93 5.22
N VAL A 78 -7.41 -0.41 5.38
CA VAL A 78 -7.67 0.86 6.08
C VAL A 78 -7.33 0.75 7.56
N ALA A 79 -7.73 -0.36 8.20
CA ALA A 79 -7.46 -0.58 9.62
C ALA A 79 -5.97 -0.90 9.90
N THR A 80 -5.28 -1.52 8.94
CA THR A 80 -3.89 -1.97 9.10
C THR A 80 -2.85 -0.93 8.66
N ALA A 81 -3.21 0.07 7.86
CA ALA A 81 -2.25 1.04 7.32
C ALA A 81 -1.47 1.79 8.42
N GLY A 82 -2.14 2.25 9.48
CA GLY A 82 -1.48 2.92 10.61
C GLY A 82 -0.50 2.02 11.42
N VAL A 83 -0.73 0.71 11.40
CA VAL A 83 0.17 -0.27 12.03
C VAL A 83 1.50 -0.32 11.28
N VAL A 84 1.46 -0.26 9.95
CA VAL A 84 2.68 -0.28 9.12
C VAL A 84 3.58 0.92 9.42
N VAL A 85 3.03 2.13 9.58
CA VAL A 85 3.80 3.33 9.97
C VAL A 85 4.42 3.16 11.37
N SER A 86 3.70 2.52 12.29
CA SER A 86 4.21 2.25 13.63
C SER A 86 5.33 1.22 13.63
N LEU A 87 5.23 0.17 12.81
CA LEU A 87 6.30 -0.79 12.57
C LEU A 87 7.51 -0.12 11.91
N ALA A 88 7.28 0.74 10.91
CA ALA A 88 8.35 1.45 10.22
C ALA A 88 9.23 2.25 11.19
N ARG A 89 8.57 3.00 12.10
CA ARG A 89 9.25 3.73 13.18
C ARG A 89 9.99 2.81 14.15
N LYS A 90 9.35 1.73 14.59
CA LYS A 90 9.93 0.76 15.55
C LYS A 90 11.21 0.12 15.00
N TYR A 91 11.20 -0.28 13.73
CA TYR A 91 12.34 -0.95 13.09
C TYR A 91 13.30 0.02 12.39
N ARG A 92 13.04 1.34 12.46
CA ARG A 92 13.84 2.40 11.82
C ARG A 92 14.04 2.15 10.33
N VAL A 93 12.95 1.82 9.65
CA VAL A 93 12.91 1.51 8.23
C VAL A 93 12.10 2.56 7.46
N SER A 94 12.54 2.91 6.26
CA SER A 94 11.81 3.80 5.35
C SER A 94 10.86 2.98 4.48
N LEU A 95 9.55 3.22 4.59
CA LEU A 95 8.52 2.55 3.78
C LEU A 95 7.63 3.61 3.11
N PRO A 96 8.12 4.34 2.10
CA PRO A 96 7.43 5.53 1.62
C PRO A 96 6.06 5.27 0.97
N VAL A 97 5.92 4.22 0.18
CA VAL A 97 4.64 3.85 -0.45
C VAL A 97 3.62 3.49 0.63
N LEU A 98 3.99 2.60 1.56
CA LEU A 98 3.08 2.17 2.62
C LEU A 98 2.72 3.33 3.57
N THR A 99 3.67 4.22 3.83
CA THR A 99 3.44 5.43 4.65
C THR A 99 2.52 6.42 3.93
N ALA A 100 2.68 6.60 2.61
CA ALA A 100 1.80 7.45 1.82
C ALA A 100 0.36 6.92 1.82
N VAL A 101 0.18 5.60 1.69
CA VAL A 101 -1.15 4.96 1.80
C VAL A 101 -1.78 5.23 3.17
N ALA A 102 -1.02 5.06 4.26
CA ALA A 102 -1.51 5.34 5.61
C ALA A 102 -1.92 6.81 5.78
N ASN A 103 -1.12 7.74 5.28
CA ASN A 103 -1.44 9.17 5.33
C ASN A 103 -2.70 9.53 4.53
N VAL A 104 -2.98 8.84 3.42
CA VAL A 104 -4.25 9.00 2.70
C VAL A 104 -5.42 8.46 3.52
N CYS A 105 -5.27 7.30 4.15
CA CYS A 105 -6.30 6.72 5.02
C CYS A 105 -6.60 7.61 6.24
N ASP A 106 -5.58 8.25 6.81
CA ASP A 106 -5.71 9.14 7.96
C ASP A 106 -6.13 10.58 7.57
N ASN A 107 -6.40 10.84 6.28
CA ASN A 107 -6.71 12.17 5.71
C ASN A 107 -5.61 13.23 5.93
N HIS A 108 -4.35 12.82 6.08
CA HIS A 108 -3.20 13.73 6.11
C HIS A 108 -2.73 14.14 4.71
N LEU A 109 -2.99 13.30 3.70
CA LEU A 109 -2.66 13.58 2.30
C LEU A 109 -3.86 13.27 1.41
N THR A 110 -4.03 14.04 0.35
CA THR A 110 -4.88 13.63 -0.78
C THR A 110 -4.19 12.52 -1.59
N PRO A 111 -4.95 11.68 -2.32
CA PRO A 111 -4.35 10.68 -3.21
C PRO A 111 -3.40 11.28 -4.25
N SER A 112 -3.67 12.50 -4.74
CA SER A 112 -2.80 13.18 -5.70
C SER A 112 -1.47 13.57 -5.07
N GLU A 113 -1.49 14.17 -3.87
CA GLU A 113 -0.28 14.53 -3.13
C GLU A 113 0.55 13.30 -2.78
N ALA A 114 -0.10 12.20 -2.38
CA ALA A 114 0.56 10.94 -2.07
C ALA A 114 1.31 10.36 -3.28
N VAL A 115 0.68 10.36 -4.46
CA VAL A 115 1.34 9.92 -5.70
C VAL A 115 2.53 10.82 -6.03
N THR A 116 2.37 12.14 -5.97
CA THR A 116 3.47 13.08 -6.23
C THR A 116 4.63 12.88 -5.25
N ALA A 117 4.33 12.69 -3.97
CA ALA A 117 5.34 12.43 -2.96
C ALA A 117 6.12 11.14 -3.23
N VAL A 118 5.44 10.05 -3.58
CA VAL A 118 6.08 8.76 -3.88
C VAL A 118 6.93 8.82 -5.15
N MET A 119 6.41 9.43 -6.21
CA MET A 119 7.10 9.49 -7.51
C MET A 119 8.34 10.39 -7.49
N ASN A 120 8.47 11.27 -6.49
CA ASN A 120 9.64 12.12 -6.30
C ASN A 120 10.73 11.48 -5.44
N LEU A 121 10.51 10.26 -4.94
CA LEU A 121 11.52 9.55 -4.17
C LEU A 121 12.54 8.88 -5.09
N PRO A 122 13.82 8.77 -4.65
CA PRO A 122 14.79 7.97 -5.37
C PRO A 122 14.25 6.55 -5.52
N GLN A 123 14.22 6.06 -6.76
CA GLN A 123 13.88 4.66 -7.00
C GLN A 123 14.92 3.80 -6.31
N VAL A 124 14.47 2.75 -5.61
CA VAL A 124 15.38 1.80 -4.99
C VAL A 124 16.14 1.12 -6.11
N GLU A 125 17.46 1.31 -6.17
CA GLU A 125 18.30 0.61 -7.14
C GLU A 125 18.16 -0.90 -6.92
N GLU A 126 17.74 -1.62 -7.96
CA GLU A 126 17.76 -3.08 -7.97
C GLU A 126 19.22 -3.52 -8.06
N HIS A 127 19.74 -4.10 -6.98
CA HIS A 127 21.02 -4.83 -6.96
C HIS A 127 20.79 -6.33 -7.15
#